data_AF-A0A968BRA9-F1
#
_entry.id   AF-A0A968BRA9-F1
#
_cell.length_a   1.000
_cell.length_b   1.000
_cell.length_c   1.000
_cell.angle_alpha   90.00
_cell.angle_beta   90.00
_cell.angle_gamma   90.00
#
_symmetry.space_group_name_H-M   'P 1'
#
loop_
_entity.id
_entity.type
_entity.pdbx_description
1 polymer ?
#
loop_
_entity_poly.entity_id
_entity_poly.type
_entity_poly.pdbx_seq_one_letter_code
_entity_poly.pdbx_strand_id
1 'polypeptide(L)'
;MLNVALSLLDLISIEDLQRAASCQLTNDVRGAFISLNGLPGRVRFFADESVQDLATRALLRFDAYRHRPFRIERQQTDMMLGFAAGNVPGTGLLLGLLGLAAAAIDRPPVILIRNSRREPIFTALVLSVLESIDASLLETTMVTIWDHEDTALQEYLVAQSDLVIAAASDETIEDLGGIVSRVSTTAHPIRFHGHGHKVSFSTIGLEALEFERRLPDSDLPLVDVVACLASLDVALWNQQGCLSSRVHFVEEIGEPGYHSPEDYARAVVRSLREL
;
A
#
# COMPACT_ATOMS: atom_id res chain seq x y z
N MET A 1 2.65 2.92 -27.82
CA MET A 1 2.34 3.88 -26.73
C MET A 1 1.26 3.36 -25.78
N LEU A 2 0.16 2.76 -26.26
CA LEU A 2 -0.84 2.10 -25.38
C LEU A 2 -0.27 0.92 -24.55
N ASN A 3 0.62 0.10 -25.14
CA ASN A 3 1.25 -1.04 -24.45
C ASN A 3 2.29 -0.66 -23.39
N VAL A 4 2.85 0.55 -23.44
CA VAL A 4 3.84 1.05 -22.46
C VAL A 4 3.13 1.64 -21.24
N ALA A 5 1.92 2.19 -21.43
CA ALA A 5 1.07 2.63 -20.33
C ALA A 5 0.43 1.44 -19.59
N LEU A 6 0.13 0.34 -20.30
CA LEU A 6 -0.43 -0.88 -19.69
C LEU A 6 0.61 -1.73 -18.94
N SER A 7 1.91 -1.64 -19.27
CA SER A 7 2.99 -2.33 -18.56
C SER A 7 3.45 -1.63 -17.27
N LEU A 8 2.90 -0.46 -16.95
CA LEU A 8 3.23 0.37 -15.77
C LEU A 8 2.15 0.31 -14.68
N LEU A 9 1.07 -0.44 -14.91
CA LEU A 9 0.11 -0.82 -13.88
C LEU A 9 0.38 -2.28 -13.57
N ASP A 10 0.43 -2.66 -12.29
CA ASP A 10 0.58 -4.05 -11.85
C ASP A 10 -0.57 -4.92 -12.38
N LEU A 11 -0.42 -5.38 -13.61
CA LEU A 11 -1.30 -6.36 -14.22
C LEU A 11 -0.75 -7.74 -13.87
N ILE A 12 -1.44 -8.40 -12.94
CA ILE A 12 -1.33 -9.84 -12.68
C ILE A 12 -1.29 -10.58 -14.02
N SER A 13 -0.27 -11.42 -14.23
CA SER A 13 -0.18 -12.24 -15.44
C SER A 13 -1.32 -13.26 -15.50
N ILE A 14 -1.69 -13.74 -16.70
CA ILE A 14 -2.74 -14.77 -16.85
C ILE A 14 -2.36 -16.07 -16.10
N GLU A 15 -1.05 -16.37 -16.00
CA GLU A 15 -0.53 -17.48 -15.21
C GLU A 15 -0.57 -17.21 -13.70
N ASP A 16 -0.34 -15.98 -13.24
CA ASP A 16 -0.48 -15.60 -11.84
C ASP A 16 -1.95 -15.56 -11.39
N LEU A 17 -2.86 -15.20 -12.30
CA LEU A 17 -4.31 -15.31 -12.10
C LEU A 17 -4.73 -16.77 -11.92
N GLN A 18 -4.15 -17.69 -12.71
CA GLN A 18 -4.39 -19.12 -12.59
C GLN A 18 -3.71 -19.73 -11.35
N ARG A 19 -2.50 -19.27 -10.98
CA ARG A 19 -1.79 -19.70 -9.78
C ARG A 19 -2.47 -19.24 -8.50
N ALA A 20 -2.88 -17.98 -8.42
CA ALA A 20 -3.67 -17.44 -7.30
C ALA A 20 -5.02 -18.17 -7.16
N ALA A 21 -5.64 -18.56 -8.28
CA ALA A 21 -6.84 -19.40 -8.28
C ALA A 21 -6.57 -20.87 -7.86
N SER A 22 -5.31 -21.32 -7.93
CA SER A 22 -4.86 -22.67 -7.55
C SER A 22 -4.26 -22.77 -6.14
N CYS A 23 -3.95 -21.64 -5.48
CA CYS A 23 -3.45 -21.60 -4.11
C CYS A 23 -4.46 -22.23 -3.13
N GLN A 24 -4.08 -23.35 -2.52
CA GLN A 24 -4.78 -23.82 -1.33
C GLN A 24 -4.29 -23.05 -0.12
N LEU A 25 -5.06 -22.02 0.28
CA LEU A 25 -4.95 -21.40 1.59
C LEU A 25 -4.81 -22.49 2.65
N THR A 26 -3.84 -22.35 3.56
CA THR A 26 -3.66 -23.26 4.70
C THR A 26 -5.00 -23.50 5.40
N ASN A 27 -5.24 -24.72 5.89
CA ASN A 27 -6.55 -25.14 6.42
C ASN A 27 -7.11 -24.19 7.51
N ASP A 28 -6.22 -23.55 8.29
CA ASP A 28 -6.61 -22.60 9.34
C ASP A 28 -7.12 -21.26 8.78
N VAL A 29 -6.51 -20.78 7.70
CA VAL A 29 -6.90 -19.53 7.04
C VAL A 29 -8.14 -19.77 6.18
N ARG A 30 -8.25 -20.92 5.50
CA ARG A 30 -9.39 -21.27 4.64
C ARG A 30 -10.73 -21.30 5.39
N GLY A 31 -10.71 -21.64 6.68
CA GLY A 31 -11.89 -21.61 7.56
C GLY A 31 -12.40 -20.22 7.93
N ALA A 32 -11.62 -19.16 7.67
CA ALA A 32 -12.02 -17.77 7.91
C ALA A 32 -12.64 -17.08 6.68
N PHE A 33 -12.54 -17.69 5.50
CA PHE A 33 -13.07 -17.12 4.25
C PHE A 33 -14.51 -17.55 4.04
N ILE A 34 -15.38 -16.61 3.68
CA ILE A 34 -16.78 -16.89 3.42
C ILE A 34 -17.09 -16.68 1.95
N SER A 35 -17.78 -17.66 1.37
CA SER A 35 -18.32 -17.56 0.01
C SER A 35 -19.55 -16.67 0.03
N LEU A 36 -19.55 -15.62 -0.77
CA LEU A 36 -20.74 -14.78 -1.01
C LEU A 36 -21.43 -15.30 -2.29
N ASN A 37 -22.74 -15.54 -2.22
CA ASN A 37 -23.49 -15.98 -3.39
C ASN A 37 -23.65 -14.81 -4.38
N GLY A 38 -23.24 -15.02 -5.64
CA GLY A 38 -23.38 -14.04 -6.72
C GLY A 38 -22.11 -13.27 -7.11
N LEU A 39 -20.97 -13.51 -6.46
CA LEU A 39 -19.67 -12.97 -6.85
C LEU A 39 -18.64 -14.10 -6.98
N PRO A 40 -17.88 -14.22 -8.09
CA PRO A 40 -16.81 -15.19 -8.20
C PRO A 40 -15.63 -14.76 -7.33
N GLY A 41 -15.62 -15.17 -6.05
CA GLY A 41 -14.54 -14.86 -5.13
C GLY A 41 -14.84 -15.20 -3.67
N ARG A 42 -13.78 -15.31 -2.85
CA ARG A 42 -13.89 -15.42 -1.39
C ARG A 42 -13.33 -14.15 -0.77
N VAL A 43 -14.07 -13.54 0.15
CA VAL A 43 -13.65 -12.31 0.83
C VAL A 43 -13.31 -12.65 2.29
N ARG A 44 -12.22 -12.07 2.79
CA ARG A 44 -11.85 -12.09 4.21
C ARG A 44 -12.04 -10.69 4.79
N PHE A 45 -12.81 -10.60 5.86
CA PHE A 45 -12.94 -9.39 6.65
C PHE A 45 -11.88 -9.41 7.75
N PHE A 46 -11.23 -8.27 7.97
CA PHE A 46 -10.37 -8.03 9.12
C PHE A 46 -11.14 -7.05 10.01
N ALA A 47 -11.74 -7.54 11.09
CA ALA A 47 -12.37 -6.65 12.07
C ALA A 47 -11.25 -6.02 12.93
N ASP A 48 -11.41 -4.74 13.24
CA ASP A 48 -10.47 -3.97 14.08
C ASP A 48 -10.40 -4.49 15.52
N GLU A 49 -11.44 -5.22 15.97
CA GLU A 49 -11.53 -5.81 17.31
C GLU A 49 -11.90 -7.30 17.29
N SER A 50 -11.24 -8.09 18.14
CA SER A 50 -11.39 -9.55 18.25
C SER A 50 -12.82 -10.01 18.60
N VAL A 51 -13.58 -9.20 19.34
CA VAL A 51 -14.96 -9.49 19.74
C VAL A 51 -15.93 -9.28 18.57
N GLN A 52 -15.68 -8.26 17.75
CA GLN A 52 -16.48 -7.99 16.55
C GLN A 52 -16.23 -9.07 15.47
N ASP A 53 -15.02 -9.62 15.39
CA ASP A 53 -14.70 -10.75 14.52
C ASP A 53 -15.56 -11.99 14.83
N LEU A 54 -15.69 -12.36 16.10
CA LEU A 54 -16.48 -13.52 16.55
C LEU A 54 -17.97 -13.37 16.23
N ALA A 55 -18.56 -12.21 16.55
CA ALA A 55 -19.96 -11.93 16.26
C ALA A 55 -20.24 -11.92 14.75
N THR A 56 -19.35 -11.30 13.97
CA THR A 56 -19.44 -11.24 12.51
C THR A 56 -19.32 -12.63 11.89
N ARG A 57 -18.39 -13.47 12.37
CA ARG A 57 -18.22 -14.86 11.93
C ARG A 57 -19.41 -15.74 12.28
N ALA A 58 -20.06 -15.50 13.43
CA ALA A 58 -21.30 -16.18 13.80
C ALA A 58 -22.45 -15.78 12.86
N LEU A 59 -22.61 -14.48 12.57
CA LEU A 59 -23.61 -13.97 11.65
C LEU A 59 -23.44 -14.51 10.22
N LEU A 60 -22.20 -14.63 9.76
CA LEU A 60 -21.84 -15.19 8.45
C LEU A 60 -22.13 -16.70 8.33
N ARG A 61 -22.58 -17.39 9.38
CA ARG A 61 -23.13 -18.77 9.29
C ARG A 61 -24.59 -18.79 8.83
N PHE A 62 -25.31 -17.69 8.97
CA PHE A 62 -26.70 -17.59 8.57
C PHE A 62 -26.82 -17.23 7.09
N ASP A 63 -27.56 -18.03 6.36
CA ASP A 63 -27.73 -17.87 4.91
C ASP A 63 -28.33 -16.50 4.54
N ALA A 64 -29.28 -16.02 5.34
CA ALA A 64 -29.89 -14.69 5.19
C ALA A 64 -28.87 -13.54 5.31
N TYR A 65 -27.78 -13.71 6.07
CA TYR A 65 -26.73 -12.70 6.21
C TYR A 65 -25.78 -12.72 5.02
N ARG A 66 -25.43 -13.91 4.48
CA ARG A 66 -24.59 -14.06 3.27
C ARG A 66 -25.23 -13.50 2.01
N HIS A 67 -26.56 -13.50 1.98
CA HIS A 67 -27.36 -12.98 0.86
C HIS A 67 -27.82 -11.54 1.09
N ARG A 68 -27.38 -10.87 2.17
CA ARG A 68 -27.65 -9.44 2.30
C ARG A 68 -26.96 -8.71 1.16
N PRO A 69 -27.66 -7.80 0.46
CA PRO A 69 -27.01 -6.92 -0.50
C PRO A 69 -25.90 -6.16 0.21
N PHE A 70 -24.70 -6.17 -0.37
CA PHE A 70 -23.56 -5.44 0.16
C PHE A 70 -23.87 -3.94 0.10
N ARG A 71 -24.29 -3.39 1.23
CA ARG A 71 -24.51 -1.96 1.39
C ARG A 71 -23.23 -1.37 1.94
N ILE A 72 -22.48 -0.70 1.06
CA ILE A 72 -21.42 0.20 1.50
C ILE A 72 -22.13 1.41 2.09
N GLU A 73 -22.21 1.49 3.41
CA GLU A 73 -22.54 2.76 4.07
C GLU A 73 -21.40 3.73 3.76
N ARG A 74 -21.64 4.63 2.81
CA ARG A 74 -20.69 5.67 2.48
C ARG A 74 -20.74 6.70 3.60
N GLN A 75 -19.68 6.76 4.39
CA GLN A 75 -19.47 7.91 5.25
C GLN A 75 -19.00 9.07 4.37
N GLN A 76 -19.82 10.11 4.31
CA GLN A 76 -19.47 11.36 3.65
C GLN A 76 -18.17 11.89 4.26
N THR A 77 -17.30 12.42 3.40
CA THR A 77 -16.06 13.08 3.80
C THR A 77 -16.18 14.50 3.28
N ASP A 78 -16.30 15.48 4.19
CA ASP A 78 -16.29 16.89 3.83
C ASP A 78 -14.86 17.45 3.88
N MET A 79 -14.02 16.95 4.80
CA MET A 79 -12.59 17.28 4.88
C MET A 79 -11.72 16.04 5.08
N MET A 80 -10.74 15.87 4.19
CA MET A 80 -9.63 14.93 4.31
C MET A 80 -8.34 15.68 4.66
N LEU A 81 -7.67 15.23 5.72
CA LEU A 81 -6.37 15.73 6.15
C LEU A 81 -5.29 14.65 5.93
N GLY A 82 -4.35 14.93 5.04
CA GLY A 82 -3.22 14.08 4.70
C GLY A 82 -1.94 14.51 5.40
N PHE A 83 -1.17 13.57 5.95
CA PHE A 83 0.20 13.78 6.40
C PHE A 83 1.14 12.93 5.53
N ALA A 84 2.01 13.59 4.75
CA ALA A 84 2.87 12.92 3.79
C ALA A 84 4.35 12.92 4.24
N ALA A 85 4.93 11.72 4.34
CA ALA A 85 6.37 11.55 4.55
C ALA A 85 7.18 11.95 3.30
N GLY A 86 8.39 12.46 3.53
CA GLY A 86 9.31 12.95 2.49
C GLY A 86 10.58 12.11 2.34
N ASN A 87 10.51 10.83 2.71
CA ASN A 87 11.55 9.83 2.45
C ASN A 87 11.59 9.43 0.96
N VAL A 88 10.45 9.48 0.28
CA VAL A 88 10.32 9.30 -1.18
C VAL A 88 9.39 10.37 -1.77
N PRO A 89 9.60 10.78 -3.03
CA PRO A 89 8.73 11.75 -3.68
C PRO A 89 7.34 11.17 -3.97
N GLY A 90 6.32 12.01 -3.92
CA GLY A 90 4.97 11.68 -4.40
C GLY A 90 4.02 11.10 -3.36
N THR A 91 4.43 10.95 -2.09
CA THR A 91 3.52 10.55 -1.01
C THR A 91 2.34 11.52 -0.90
N GLY A 92 2.60 12.83 -0.94
CA GLY A 92 1.55 13.85 -0.91
C GLY A 92 0.63 13.78 -2.13
N LEU A 93 1.22 13.61 -3.32
CA LEU A 93 0.47 13.42 -4.57
C LEU A 93 -0.47 12.20 -4.49
N LEU A 94 0.01 11.06 -3.99
CA LEU A 94 -0.81 9.86 -3.82
C LEU A 94 -2.00 10.11 -2.90
N LEU A 95 -1.79 10.78 -1.75
CA LEU A 95 -2.88 11.16 -0.86
C LEU A 95 -3.89 12.08 -1.55
N GLY A 96 -3.43 13.04 -2.34
CA GLY A 96 -4.29 13.94 -3.11
C GLY A 96 -5.14 13.19 -4.13
N LEU A 97 -4.52 12.32 -4.93
CA LEU A 97 -5.21 11.50 -5.91
C LEU A 97 -6.24 10.56 -5.27
N LEU A 98 -5.93 9.98 -4.11
CA LEU A 98 -6.90 9.16 -3.35
C LEU A 98 -8.09 10.00 -2.86
N GLY A 99 -7.85 11.21 -2.37
CA GLY A 99 -8.92 12.14 -1.99
C GLY A 99 -9.82 12.51 -3.19
N LEU A 100 -9.23 12.78 -4.34
CA LEU A 100 -9.96 13.07 -5.59
C LEU A 100 -10.71 11.84 -6.13
N ALA A 101 -10.13 10.65 -6.02
CA ALA A 101 -10.81 9.42 -6.44
C ALA A 101 -12.04 9.14 -5.56
N ALA A 102 -11.97 9.46 -4.26
CA ALA A 102 -13.13 9.36 -3.36
C ALA A 102 -14.23 10.38 -3.71
N ALA A 103 -13.89 11.51 -4.34
CA ALA A 103 -14.82 12.55 -4.78
C ALA A 103 -15.70 12.17 -5.96
N ALA A 104 -15.26 11.22 -6.80
CA ALA A 104 -15.82 10.96 -8.14
C ALA A 104 -17.26 10.44 -8.17
N ILE A 105 -17.96 10.41 -7.04
CA ILE A 105 -19.31 9.84 -6.94
C ILE A 105 -20.36 10.84 -6.42
N ASP A 106 -19.98 11.86 -5.63
CA ASP A 106 -20.91 12.84 -5.06
C ASP A 106 -20.31 14.27 -5.10
N ARG A 107 -19.80 14.78 -3.97
CA ARG A 107 -19.12 16.09 -3.84
C ARG A 107 -17.66 15.87 -3.43
N PRO A 108 -16.68 16.56 -4.03
CA PRO A 108 -15.29 16.47 -3.58
C PRO A 108 -15.12 16.98 -2.14
N PRO A 109 -14.39 16.24 -1.28
CA PRO A 109 -13.96 16.77 0.01
C PRO A 109 -12.99 17.93 -0.21
N VAL A 110 -12.84 18.77 0.81
CA VAL A 110 -11.65 19.60 0.98
C VAL A 110 -10.48 18.67 1.31
N ILE A 111 -9.47 18.65 0.46
CA ILE A 111 -8.28 17.81 0.60
C ILE A 111 -7.14 18.71 1.04
N LEU A 112 -6.75 18.60 2.31
CA LEU A 112 -5.61 19.32 2.86
C LEU A 112 -4.47 18.35 3.11
N ILE A 113 -3.33 18.55 2.47
CA ILE A 113 -2.14 17.71 2.66
C ILE A 113 -1.03 18.54 3.28
N ARG A 114 -0.56 18.09 4.44
CA ARG A 114 0.73 18.47 5.00
C ARG A 114 1.83 17.72 4.27
N ASN A 115 2.60 18.42 3.45
CA ASN A 115 3.78 17.84 2.85
C ASN A 115 4.99 17.89 3.79
N SER A 116 5.94 16.98 3.60
CA SER A 116 7.18 16.98 4.36
C SER A 116 8.11 18.10 3.91
N ARG A 117 8.82 18.73 4.84
CA ARG A 117 9.94 19.64 4.52
C ARG A 117 11.06 18.95 3.72
N ARG A 118 11.14 17.61 3.76
CA ARG A 118 12.11 16.80 3.00
C ARG A 118 11.70 16.58 1.54
N GLU A 119 10.43 16.79 1.21
CA GLU A 119 9.87 16.69 -0.13
C GLU A 119 8.94 17.90 -0.36
N PRO A 120 9.45 19.13 -0.53
CA PRO A 120 8.59 20.30 -0.60
C PRO A 120 8.09 20.64 -2.01
N ILE A 121 8.57 19.95 -3.06
CA ILE A 121 8.51 20.45 -4.44
C ILE A 121 7.72 19.53 -5.36
N PHE A 122 7.98 18.23 -5.35
CA PHE A 122 7.48 17.29 -6.36
C PHE A 122 5.95 17.26 -6.40
N THR A 123 5.30 17.11 -5.23
CA THR A 123 3.84 17.11 -5.15
C THR A 123 3.25 18.43 -5.70
N ALA A 124 3.79 19.58 -5.29
CA ALA A 124 3.30 20.88 -5.73
C ALA A 124 3.48 21.07 -7.25
N LEU A 125 4.64 20.69 -7.80
CA LEU A 125 4.90 20.78 -9.24
C LEU A 125 3.90 19.97 -10.07
N VAL A 126 3.64 18.72 -9.67
CA VAL A 126 2.68 17.87 -10.39
C VAL A 126 1.28 18.45 -10.32
N LEU A 127 0.85 18.94 -9.15
CA LEU A 127 -0.44 19.59 -9.00
C LEU A 127 -0.56 20.87 -9.83
N SER A 128 0.49 21.70 -9.93
CA SER A 128 0.46 22.87 -10.82
C SER A 128 0.32 22.51 -12.30
N VAL A 129 0.93 21.40 -12.72
CA VAL A 129 0.73 20.88 -14.09
C VAL A 129 -0.72 20.42 -14.28
N LEU A 130 -1.29 19.69 -13.31
CA LEU A 130 -2.69 19.27 -13.36
C LEU A 130 -3.66 20.47 -13.37
N GLU A 131 -3.41 21.49 -12.55
CA GLU A 131 -4.19 22.74 -12.52
C GLU A 131 -4.17 23.45 -13.89
N SER A 132 -3.01 23.44 -14.56
CA SER A 132 -2.88 24.04 -15.91
C SER A 132 -3.67 23.31 -16.99
N ILE A 133 -4.01 22.03 -16.76
CA ILE A 133 -4.81 21.20 -17.67
C ILE A 133 -6.29 21.34 -17.34
N ASP A 134 -6.65 21.20 -16.05
CA ASP A 134 -8.01 21.32 -15.55
C ASP A 134 -7.99 21.82 -14.09
N ALA A 135 -8.20 23.13 -13.91
CA ALA A 135 -8.24 23.76 -12.60
C ALA A 135 -9.39 23.23 -11.72
N SER A 136 -10.51 22.81 -12.32
CA SER A 136 -11.68 22.32 -11.59
C SER A 136 -11.40 21.03 -10.81
N LEU A 137 -10.42 20.25 -11.28
CA LEU A 137 -9.96 19.04 -10.61
C LEU A 137 -9.32 19.33 -9.24
N LEU A 138 -8.74 20.53 -9.05
CA LEU A 138 -7.96 20.88 -7.86
C LEU A 138 -8.59 21.98 -7.00
N GLU A 139 -9.80 22.44 -7.31
CA GLU A 139 -10.49 23.52 -6.58
C GLU A 139 -10.65 23.26 -5.07
N THR A 140 -10.65 21.99 -4.65
CA THR A 140 -10.76 21.60 -3.24
C THR A 140 -9.46 21.08 -2.64
N THR A 141 -8.34 21.13 -3.38
CA THR A 141 -7.07 20.54 -2.96
C THR A 141 -6.07 21.62 -2.55
N MET A 142 -5.51 21.48 -1.35
CA MET A 142 -4.43 22.33 -0.84
C MET A 142 -3.28 21.46 -0.33
N VAL A 143 -2.07 21.74 -0.84
CA VAL A 143 -0.83 21.16 -0.32
C VAL A 143 -0.02 22.26 0.31
N THR A 144 0.38 22.07 1.57
CA THR A 144 1.12 23.07 2.33
C THR A 144 2.08 22.40 3.31
N ILE A 145 2.93 23.19 3.93
CA ILE A 145 3.93 22.76 4.90
C ILE A 145 3.78 23.64 6.13
N TRP A 146 3.63 23.01 7.29
CA TRP A 146 3.66 23.69 8.58
C TRP A 146 4.48 22.90 9.60
N ASP A 147 4.86 23.56 10.69
CA ASP A 147 5.72 22.97 11.72
C ASP A 147 5.03 21.86 12.49
N HIS A 148 5.79 20.81 12.78
CA HIS A 148 5.25 19.70 13.56
C HIS A 148 5.00 20.10 15.03
N GLU A 149 5.74 21.11 15.50
CA GLU A 149 5.67 21.63 16.85
C GLU A 149 4.44 22.53 17.07
N ASP A 150 3.76 22.96 15.99
CA ASP A 150 2.49 23.69 16.08
C ASP A 150 1.34 22.72 16.37
N THR A 151 1.31 22.24 17.61
CA THR A 151 0.32 21.29 18.11
C THR A 151 -1.09 21.88 18.12
N ALA A 152 -1.22 23.19 18.35
CA ALA A 152 -2.50 23.90 18.32
C ALA A 152 -3.13 23.89 16.92
N LEU A 153 -2.34 24.19 15.88
CA LEU A 153 -2.80 24.10 14.50
C LEU A 153 -3.16 22.66 14.12
N GLN A 154 -2.34 21.68 14.51
CA GLN A 154 -2.63 20.27 14.22
C GLN A 154 -3.92 19.79 14.89
N GLU A 155 -4.09 20.07 16.17
CA GLU A 155 -5.31 19.68 16.90
C GLU A 155 -6.54 20.35 16.30
N TYR A 156 -6.44 21.63 15.94
CA TYR A 156 -7.50 22.35 15.23
C TYR A 156 -7.86 21.68 13.90
N LEU A 157 -6.88 21.44 13.02
CA LEU A 157 -7.13 20.85 11.71
C LEU A 157 -7.67 19.42 11.80
N VAL A 158 -7.13 18.60 12.72
CA VAL A 158 -7.65 17.25 12.97
C VAL A 158 -9.11 17.33 13.44
N ALA A 159 -9.45 18.23 14.37
CA ALA A 159 -10.82 18.39 14.86
C ALA A 159 -11.83 18.83 13.78
N GLN A 160 -11.38 19.47 12.69
CA GLN A 160 -12.23 19.83 11.55
C GLN A 160 -12.36 18.70 10.50
N SER A 161 -11.57 17.64 10.62
CA SER A 161 -11.48 16.59 9.59
C SER A 161 -12.48 15.46 9.85
N ASP A 162 -12.97 14.83 8.78
CA ASP A 162 -13.72 13.56 8.86
C ASP A 162 -12.79 12.35 8.65
N LEU A 163 -11.69 12.59 7.96
CA LEU A 163 -10.72 11.58 7.55
C LEU A 163 -9.31 12.13 7.71
N VAL A 164 -8.50 11.46 8.52
CA VAL A 164 -7.07 11.72 8.66
C VAL A 164 -6.31 10.53 8.09
N ILE A 165 -5.48 10.75 7.07
CA ILE A 165 -4.58 9.73 6.51
C ILE A 165 -3.15 10.18 6.75
N ALA A 166 -2.35 9.36 7.39
CA ALA A 166 -0.95 9.67 7.68
C ALA A 166 -0.04 8.57 7.15
N ALA A 167 0.80 8.90 6.17
CA ALA A 167 1.98 8.12 5.84
C ALA A 167 3.17 8.82 6.48
N ALA A 168 3.58 8.38 7.67
CA ALA A 168 4.51 9.10 8.53
C ALA A 168 5.33 8.13 9.40
N SER A 169 6.20 8.67 10.26
CA SER A 169 6.88 7.86 11.26
C SER A 169 5.89 7.30 12.29
N ASP A 170 6.27 6.24 12.98
CA ASP A 170 5.40 5.62 13.99
C ASP A 170 5.09 6.58 15.13
N GLU A 171 6.06 7.42 15.52
CA GLU A 171 5.88 8.47 16.53
C GLU A 171 4.84 9.50 16.07
N THR A 172 4.91 9.95 14.81
CA THR A 172 3.92 10.88 14.26
C THR A 172 2.52 10.25 14.24
N ILE A 173 2.42 8.95 13.96
CA ILE A 173 1.13 8.26 13.94
C ILE A 173 0.56 8.11 15.34
N GLU A 174 1.40 7.80 16.33
CA GLU A 174 1.01 7.74 17.74
C GLU A 174 0.50 9.11 18.21
N ASP A 175 1.23 10.19 17.91
CA ASP A 175 0.85 11.56 18.26
C ASP A 175 -0.50 11.96 17.61
N LEU A 176 -0.66 11.70 16.31
CA LEU A 176 -1.90 11.97 15.59
C LEU A 176 -3.06 11.13 16.12
N GLY A 177 -2.83 9.85 16.43
CA GLY A 177 -3.82 8.98 17.05
C GLY A 177 -4.26 9.51 18.42
N GLY A 178 -3.33 10.03 19.20
CA GLY A 178 -3.60 10.71 20.47
C GLY A 178 -4.45 11.97 20.30
N ILE A 179 -4.18 12.79 19.28
CA ILE A 179 -5.00 13.95 18.93
C ILE A 179 -6.41 13.51 18.54
N VAL A 180 -6.53 12.57 17.60
CA VAL A 180 -7.82 12.02 17.13
C VAL A 180 -8.65 11.50 18.30
N SER A 181 -8.04 10.74 19.22
CA SER A 181 -8.75 10.23 20.40
C SER A 181 -9.27 11.32 21.35
N ARG A 182 -8.64 12.51 21.38
CA ARG A 182 -9.08 13.63 22.23
C ARG A 182 -10.22 14.43 21.60
N VAL A 183 -10.16 14.64 20.28
CA VAL A 183 -11.06 15.56 19.58
C VAL A 183 -12.22 14.87 18.86
N SER A 184 -12.11 13.57 18.56
CA SER A 184 -13.17 12.78 17.95
C SER A 184 -14.34 12.61 18.93
N THR A 185 -15.56 12.84 18.45
CA THR A 185 -16.78 12.72 19.26
C THR A 185 -17.79 11.79 18.61
N THR A 186 -18.81 11.36 19.35
CA THR A 186 -19.90 10.55 18.78
C THR A 186 -20.71 11.29 17.72
N ALA A 187 -20.79 12.62 17.82
CA ALA A 187 -21.48 13.47 16.84
C ALA A 187 -20.62 13.78 15.60
N HIS A 188 -19.29 13.76 15.77
CA HIS A 188 -18.31 14.00 14.70
C HIS A 188 -17.18 12.96 14.80
N PRO A 189 -17.43 11.73 14.33
CA PRO A 189 -16.44 10.65 14.40
C PRO A 189 -15.37 10.85 13.33
N ILE A 190 -14.12 10.90 13.76
CA ILE A 190 -12.97 11.08 12.88
C ILE A 190 -12.38 9.71 12.53
N ARG A 191 -12.29 9.40 11.25
CA ARG A 191 -11.58 8.21 10.78
C ARG A 191 -10.09 8.48 10.69
N PHE A 192 -9.29 7.57 11.22
CA PHE A 192 -7.83 7.69 11.17
C PHE A 192 -7.20 6.47 10.50
N HIS A 193 -6.37 6.71 9.48
CA HIS A 193 -5.57 5.70 8.80
C HIS A 193 -4.09 6.04 8.93
N GLY A 194 -3.43 5.43 9.92
CA GLY A 194 -1.98 5.50 10.11
C GLY A 194 -1.25 4.45 9.29
N HIS A 195 -0.29 4.89 8.47
CA HIS A 195 0.63 4.06 7.71
C HIS A 195 2.06 4.35 8.16
N GLY A 196 2.49 3.59 9.18
CA GLY A 196 3.79 3.74 9.82
C GLY A 196 4.93 3.11 9.04
N HIS A 197 6.05 2.91 9.72
CA HIS A 197 7.18 2.21 9.14
C HIS A 197 6.78 0.80 8.73
N LYS A 198 7.24 0.41 7.54
CA LYS A 198 7.11 -0.95 7.03
C LYS A 198 8.49 -1.55 6.89
N VAL A 199 8.58 -2.84 7.19
CA VAL A 199 9.75 -3.65 6.90
C VAL A 199 9.38 -4.57 5.75
N SER A 200 10.03 -4.36 4.61
CA SER A 200 9.94 -5.26 3.47
C SER A 200 11.08 -6.26 3.48
N PHE A 201 10.76 -7.47 3.04
CA PHE A 201 11.71 -8.56 2.85
C PHE A 201 11.40 -9.29 1.55
N SER A 202 12.41 -9.94 1.00
CA SER A 202 12.29 -10.79 -0.18
C SER A 202 12.36 -12.25 0.23
N THR A 203 11.61 -13.10 -0.46
CA THR A 203 11.70 -14.56 -0.30
C THR A 203 12.09 -15.17 -1.63
N ILE A 204 13.19 -15.93 -1.65
CA ILE A 204 13.72 -16.57 -2.84
C ILE A 204 13.47 -18.07 -2.73
N GLY A 205 12.53 -18.57 -3.53
CA GLY A 205 12.19 -19.99 -3.59
C GLY A 205 13.24 -20.80 -4.36
N LEU A 206 13.29 -22.10 -4.09
CA LEU A 206 14.22 -23.03 -4.75
C LEU A 206 14.15 -22.99 -6.28
N GLU A 207 12.98 -22.75 -6.86
CA GLU A 207 12.79 -22.69 -8.31
C GLU A 207 13.61 -21.57 -8.98
N ALA A 208 13.92 -20.50 -8.24
CA ALA A 208 14.78 -19.41 -8.72
C ALA A 208 16.28 -19.78 -8.68
N LEU A 209 16.62 -20.80 -7.89
CA LEU A 209 17.99 -21.24 -7.64
C LEU A 209 18.38 -22.45 -8.52
N GLU A 210 17.46 -23.06 -9.25
CA GLU A 210 17.76 -24.15 -10.20
C GLU A 210 18.78 -23.72 -11.28
N PHE A 211 19.88 -24.46 -11.43
CA PHE A 211 20.96 -24.15 -12.39
C PHE A 211 20.51 -24.11 -13.84
N GLU A 212 19.51 -24.92 -14.20
CA GLU A 212 19.00 -25.01 -15.57
C GLU A 212 17.87 -24.01 -15.83
N ARG A 213 17.36 -23.34 -14.79
CA ARG A 213 16.24 -22.42 -14.94
C ARG A 213 16.68 -21.13 -15.62
N ARG A 214 15.95 -20.76 -16.66
CA ARG A 214 16.18 -19.56 -17.47
C ARG A 214 14.93 -18.69 -17.48
N LEU A 215 15.12 -17.41 -17.75
CA LEU A 215 14.00 -16.52 -18.07
C LEU A 215 13.35 -16.99 -19.39
N PRO A 216 12.01 -17.00 -19.51
CA PRO A 216 11.35 -17.33 -20.77
C PRO A 216 11.87 -16.48 -21.94
N ASP A 217 12.04 -17.11 -23.10
CA ASP A 217 12.54 -16.47 -24.33
C ASP A 217 13.93 -15.81 -24.19
N SER A 218 14.75 -16.27 -23.23
CA SER A 218 16.09 -15.77 -22.97
C SER A 218 17.04 -16.86 -22.48
N ASP A 219 18.33 -16.73 -22.78
CA ASP A 219 19.40 -17.60 -22.25
C ASP A 219 19.92 -17.14 -20.87
N LEU A 220 19.32 -16.11 -20.28
CA LEU A 220 19.75 -15.59 -18.98
C LEU A 220 19.39 -16.56 -17.83
N PRO A 221 20.36 -16.93 -16.97
CA PRO A 221 20.08 -17.66 -15.74
C PRO A 221 19.04 -16.93 -14.88
N LEU A 222 18.02 -17.65 -14.42
CA LEU A 222 16.96 -17.03 -13.62
C LEU A 222 17.52 -16.40 -12.33
N VAL A 223 18.53 -17.02 -11.71
CA VAL A 223 19.20 -16.50 -10.51
C VAL A 223 19.79 -15.10 -10.73
N ASP A 224 20.35 -14.81 -11.91
CA ASP A 224 20.95 -13.51 -12.21
C ASP A 224 19.88 -12.45 -12.45
N VAL A 225 18.76 -12.82 -13.08
CA VAL A 225 17.59 -11.93 -13.24
C VAL A 225 16.98 -11.59 -11.88
N VAL A 226 16.75 -12.60 -11.04
CA VAL A 226 16.21 -12.41 -9.68
C VAL A 226 17.17 -11.59 -8.83
N ALA A 227 18.48 -11.83 -8.93
CA ALA A 227 19.48 -11.02 -8.26
C ALA A 227 19.47 -9.55 -8.73
N CYS A 228 19.26 -9.31 -10.03
CA CYS A 228 19.15 -7.95 -10.57
C CYS A 228 17.91 -7.20 -10.06
N LEU A 229 16.73 -7.84 -10.13
CA LEU A 229 15.51 -7.26 -9.58
C LEU A 229 15.64 -6.99 -8.08
N ALA A 230 16.19 -7.93 -7.32
CA ALA A 230 16.41 -7.75 -5.90
C ALA A 230 17.44 -6.64 -5.60
N SER A 231 18.44 -6.45 -6.47
CA SER A 231 19.40 -5.34 -6.35
C SER A 231 18.73 -3.98 -6.59
N LEU A 232 17.79 -3.91 -7.54
CA LEU A 232 16.98 -2.72 -7.77
C LEU A 232 16.07 -2.42 -6.57
N ASP A 233 15.41 -3.42 -5.98
CA ASP A 233 14.58 -3.23 -4.79
C ASP A 233 15.36 -2.66 -3.60
N VAL A 234 16.64 -3.02 -3.48
CA VAL A 234 17.55 -2.52 -2.44
C VAL A 234 18.07 -1.13 -2.78
N ALA A 235 18.50 -0.90 -4.02
CA ALA A 235 19.19 0.32 -4.43
C ALA A 235 18.23 1.50 -4.70
N LEU A 236 17.01 1.21 -5.19
CA LEU A 236 16.01 2.23 -5.49
C LEU A 236 15.67 3.02 -4.22
N TRP A 237 15.67 4.35 -4.37
CA TRP A 237 15.44 5.30 -3.28
C TRP A 237 16.41 5.18 -2.11
N ASN A 238 17.57 4.52 -2.28
CA ASN A 238 18.59 4.35 -1.25
C ASN A 238 18.00 3.80 0.07
N GLN A 239 17.17 2.76 -0.03
CA GLN A 239 16.43 2.13 1.08
C GLN A 239 15.50 3.07 1.88
N GLN A 240 15.20 4.26 1.36
CA GLN A 240 14.21 5.14 1.96
C GLN A 240 12.78 4.74 1.59
N GLY A 241 12.56 3.89 0.59
CA GLY A 241 11.25 3.39 0.23
C GLY A 241 10.70 2.39 1.24
N CYS A 242 9.40 2.46 1.55
CA CYS A 242 8.74 1.49 2.43
C CYS A 242 8.63 0.08 1.82
N LEU A 243 8.85 -0.04 0.51
CA LEU A 243 8.89 -1.32 -0.21
C LEU A 243 10.32 -1.84 -0.42
N SER A 244 11.36 -1.06 -0.09
CA SER A 244 12.75 -1.49 -0.26
C SER A 244 13.05 -2.68 0.65
N SER A 245 13.47 -3.79 0.04
CA SER A 245 13.79 -5.02 0.79
C SER A 245 15.03 -4.82 1.66
N ARG A 246 14.94 -5.23 2.93
CA ARG A 246 16.06 -5.16 3.88
C ARG A 246 16.65 -6.51 4.24
N VAL A 247 15.87 -7.57 4.05
CA VAL A 247 16.20 -8.95 4.43
C VAL A 247 15.74 -9.87 3.33
N HIS A 248 16.61 -10.79 2.92
CA HIS A 248 16.27 -11.81 1.92
C HIS A 248 16.29 -13.17 2.62
N PHE A 249 15.15 -13.85 2.62
CA PHE A 249 15.04 -15.25 3.03
C PHE A 249 15.23 -16.11 1.80
N VAL A 250 16.27 -16.93 1.79
CA VAL A 250 16.64 -17.76 0.63
C VAL A 250 16.49 -19.21 1.04
N GLU A 251 15.72 -19.97 0.29
CA GLU A 251 15.59 -21.41 0.55
C GLU A 251 16.92 -22.12 0.27
N GLU A 252 17.22 -23.14 1.08
CA GLU A 252 18.43 -23.94 0.97
C GLU A 252 18.05 -25.42 0.86
N ILE A 253 18.65 -26.11 -0.11
CA ILE A 253 18.56 -27.56 -0.25
C ILE A 253 19.96 -28.15 -0.48
N GLY A 254 20.24 -29.29 0.16
CA GLY A 254 21.52 -29.99 0.00
C GLY A 254 21.62 -30.85 -1.27
N GLU A 255 20.71 -30.67 -2.22
CA GLU A 255 20.65 -31.47 -3.45
C GLU A 255 21.48 -30.83 -4.58
N PRO A 256 22.18 -31.63 -5.40
CA PRO A 256 22.85 -31.13 -6.59
C PRO A 256 21.86 -30.49 -7.58
N GLY A 257 22.29 -29.43 -8.28
CA GLY A 257 21.49 -28.77 -9.31
C GLY A 257 20.92 -27.40 -8.93
N TYR A 258 21.18 -26.92 -7.71
CA TYR A 258 20.70 -25.64 -7.22
C TYR A 258 21.86 -24.74 -6.75
N HIS A 259 21.69 -23.43 -6.93
CA HIS A 259 22.53 -22.39 -6.38
C HIS A 259 22.37 -22.34 -4.86
N SER A 260 23.50 -22.22 -4.14
CA SER A 260 23.48 -21.98 -2.70
C SER A 260 22.96 -20.57 -2.38
N PRO A 261 22.50 -20.31 -1.15
CA PRO A 261 22.23 -18.94 -0.68
C PRO A 261 23.41 -17.99 -0.90
N GLU A 262 24.65 -18.47 -0.74
CA GLU A 262 25.85 -17.68 -0.99
C GLU A 262 26.09 -17.39 -2.48
N ASP A 263 25.72 -18.30 -3.39
CA ASP A 263 25.74 -18.04 -4.84
C ASP A 263 24.77 -16.92 -5.20
N TYR A 264 23.55 -16.97 -4.69
CA TYR A 264 22.57 -15.91 -4.85
C TYR A 264 23.08 -14.57 -4.30
N ALA A 265 23.62 -14.56 -3.07
CA ALA A 265 24.18 -13.36 -2.46
C ALA A 265 25.32 -12.76 -3.31
N ARG A 266 26.20 -13.61 -3.88
CA ARG A 266 27.23 -13.16 -4.81
C ARG A 266 26.64 -12.56 -6.08
N ALA A 267 25.58 -13.15 -6.64
CA ALA A 267 24.90 -12.61 -7.80
C ALA A 267 24.30 -11.21 -7.52
N VAL A 268 23.66 -11.03 -6.35
CA VAL A 268 23.15 -9.72 -5.90
C VAL A 268 24.29 -8.71 -5.77
N VAL A 269 25.41 -9.09 -5.15
CA VAL A 269 26.58 -8.20 -5.03
C VAL A 269 27.15 -7.81 -6.39
N ARG A 270 27.19 -8.72 -7.36
CA ARG A 270 27.62 -8.39 -8.72
C ARG A 270 26.67 -7.38 -9.35
N SER A 271 25.36 -7.64 -9.31
CA SER A 271 24.37 -6.73 -9.89
C SER A 271 24.38 -5.35 -9.22
N LEU A 272 24.46 -5.27 -7.89
CA LEU A 272 24.59 -4.00 -7.17
C LEU A 272 25.82 -3.17 -7.58
N ARG A 273 26.90 -3.80 -8.05
CA ARG A 273 28.10 -3.09 -8.54
C ARG A 273 27.94 -2.54 -9.96
N GLU A 274 26.94 -3.02 -10.69
CA GLU A 274 26.65 -2.63 -12.07
C GLU A 274 25.58 -1.51 -12.16
N LEU A 275 24.84 -1.28 -11.06
CA LEU A 275 23.92 -0.14 -10.90
C LEU A 275 24.67 1.17 -10.66
#